data_AF-A0A3Q9ECW4-F1
#
_entry.id   AF-A0A3Q9ECW4-F1
#
_cell.length_a   1.000
_cell.length_b   1.000
_cell.length_c   1.000
_cell.angle_alpha   90.00
_cell.angle_beta   90.00
_cell.angle_gamma   90.00
#
_symmetry.space_group_name_H-M   'P 1'
#
loop_
_entity.id
_entity.type
_entity.pdbx_description
1 polymer ?
#
loop_
_entity_poly.entity_id
_entity_poly.type
_entity_poly.pdbx_seq_one_letter_code
_entity_poly.pdbx_strand_id
1 'polypeptide(L)'
;MSFEALPDGWRVWNEEPSGRAILVYRPDVFGGDDLPSACLPTIYLTNGARNARPGSGQYATDEWHVVLFLEPEIEAVSETHESREAGATAAVDVAERFAGGEVDYRAAYQVPREAYFERLDEHVGGA
;
A
#
# COMPACT_ATOMS: atom_id res chain seq x y z
N MET A 1 9.19 -16.78 -1.61
CA MET A 1 8.71 -15.54 -2.26
C MET A 1 8.79 -14.42 -1.22
N SER A 2 9.00 -13.16 -1.60
CA SER A 2 9.28 -12.08 -0.62
C SER A 2 8.09 -11.74 0.30
N PHE A 3 6.87 -12.20 -0.04
CA PHE A 3 5.60 -11.87 0.63
C PHE A 3 4.79 -13.11 1.01
N GLU A 4 5.46 -14.19 1.47
CA GLU A 4 4.78 -15.48 1.77
C GLU A 4 3.84 -15.46 2.98
N ALA A 5 3.89 -14.42 3.81
CA ALA A 5 3.10 -14.28 5.03
C ALA A 5 2.06 -13.15 4.94
N LEU A 6 1.55 -12.83 3.75
CA LEU A 6 0.54 -11.77 3.63
C LEU A 6 -0.73 -12.15 4.40
N PRO A 7 -1.28 -11.21 5.20
CA PRO A 7 -2.53 -11.42 5.90
C PRO A 7 -3.70 -11.52 4.92
N ASP A 8 -4.79 -12.11 5.38
CA ASP A 8 -5.98 -12.33 4.57
C ASP A 8 -6.48 -11.03 3.93
N GLY A 9 -6.84 -11.14 2.64
CA GLY A 9 -7.31 -10.04 1.81
C GLY A 9 -6.21 -9.30 1.05
N TRP A 10 -4.95 -9.40 1.44
CA TRP A 10 -3.85 -8.88 0.63
C TRP A 10 -3.42 -9.87 -0.44
N ARG A 11 -3.06 -9.33 -1.62
CA ARG A 11 -2.44 -10.13 -2.69
C ARG A 11 -1.36 -9.35 -3.40
N VAL A 12 -0.33 -10.06 -3.85
CA VAL A 12 0.68 -9.51 -4.75
C VAL A 12 0.04 -9.25 -6.10
N TRP A 13 0.02 -7.99 -6.54
CA TRP A 13 -0.41 -7.61 -7.88
C TRP A 13 0.73 -7.67 -8.88
N ASN A 14 1.91 -7.20 -8.47
CA ASN A 14 3.12 -7.23 -9.28
C ASN A 14 4.35 -7.36 -8.38
N GLU A 15 5.31 -8.20 -8.73
CA GLU A 15 6.60 -8.30 -8.05
C GLU A 15 7.70 -8.43 -9.11
N GLU A 16 8.62 -7.48 -9.12
CA GLU A 16 9.85 -7.59 -9.90
C GLU A 16 10.94 -8.30 -9.05
N PRO A 17 11.71 -9.25 -9.61
CA PRO A 17 12.64 -10.11 -8.86
C PRO A 17 13.67 -9.37 -7.98
N SER A 18 14.04 -8.14 -8.37
CA SER A 18 14.94 -7.26 -7.60
C SER A 18 14.47 -5.81 -7.61
N GLY A 19 13.21 -5.60 -7.97
CA GLY A 19 12.64 -4.27 -8.20
C GLY A 19 11.42 -4.04 -7.33
N ARG A 20 10.54 -3.19 -7.83
CA ARG A 20 9.31 -2.80 -7.14
C ARG A 20 8.37 -3.98 -6.92
N ALA A 21 7.57 -3.87 -5.87
CA ALA A 21 6.42 -4.72 -5.65
C ALA A 21 5.18 -3.88 -5.36
N ILE A 22 4.02 -4.41 -5.74
CA ILE A 22 2.72 -3.80 -5.54
C ILE A 22 1.83 -4.86 -4.90
N LEU A 23 1.27 -4.53 -3.73
CA LEU A 23 0.29 -5.33 -3.03
C LEU A 23 -1.05 -4.60 -3.08
N VAL A 24 -2.15 -5.32 -3.26
CA VAL A 24 -3.49 -4.74 -3.24
C VAL A 24 -4.37 -5.45 -2.23
N TYR A 25 -5.23 -4.70 -1.56
CA TYR A 25 -6.16 -5.23 -0.57
C TYR A 25 -7.55 -5.43 -1.18
N ARG A 26 -8.08 -6.65 -1.06
CA ARG A 26 -9.43 -7.06 -1.46
C ARG A 26 -9.90 -6.40 -2.77
N PRO A 27 -9.20 -6.60 -3.90
CA PRO A 27 -9.59 -5.99 -5.17
C PRO A 27 -10.94 -6.51 -5.69
N ASP A 28 -11.44 -7.63 -5.16
CA ASP A 28 -12.81 -8.10 -5.33
C ASP A 28 -13.86 -7.18 -4.71
N VAL A 29 -13.50 -6.42 -3.68
CA VAL A 29 -14.36 -5.48 -2.96
C VAL A 29 -14.12 -4.04 -3.41
N PHE A 30 -12.86 -3.62 -3.44
CA PHE A 30 -12.48 -2.22 -3.66
C PHE A 30 -12.14 -1.88 -5.12
N GLY A 31 -12.03 -2.89 -5.99
CA GLY A 31 -11.84 -2.71 -7.43
C GLY A 31 -13.11 -2.88 -8.26
N GLY A 32 -14.28 -3.05 -7.62
CA GLY A 32 -15.57 -3.26 -8.27
C GLY A 32 -16.34 -1.97 -8.56
N ASP A 33 -17.55 -2.09 -9.10
CA ASP A 33 -18.37 -0.95 -9.57
C ASP A 33 -19.01 -0.12 -8.43
N ASP A 34 -19.05 -0.64 -7.20
CA ASP A 34 -19.71 0.02 -6.05
C ASP A 34 -18.92 1.20 -5.49
N LEU A 35 -17.60 1.24 -5.74
CA LEU A 35 -16.71 2.32 -5.34
C LEU A 35 -15.92 2.81 -6.56
N PRO A 36 -15.45 4.08 -6.56
CA PRO A 36 -14.49 4.52 -7.56
C PRO A 36 -13.27 3.59 -7.56
N SER A 37 -12.73 3.27 -8.75
CA SER A 37 -11.51 2.44 -8.88
C SER A 37 -10.29 3.01 -8.15
N ALA A 38 -10.32 4.30 -7.83
CA ALA A 38 -9.32 4.96 -6.99
C ALA A 38 -9.32 4.42 -5.54
N CYS A 39 -10.43 3.88 -5.03
CA CYS A 39 -10.57 3.43 -3.64
C CYS A 39 -9.95 2.05 -3.37
N LEU A 40 -8.98 1.59 -4.18
CA LEU A 40 -8.27 0.33 -3.99
C LEU A 40 -7.05 0.53 -3.09
N PRO A 41 -7.05 0.04 -1.83
CA PRO A 41 -5.88 0.17 -0.97
C PRO A 41 -4.71 -0.61 -1.56
N THR A 42 -3.56 0.05 -1.65
CA THR A 42 -2.38 -0.44 -2.35
C THR A 42 -1.11 -0.13 -1.56
N ILE A 43 -0.26 -1.15 -1.36
CA ILE A 43 1.09 -0.96 -0.81
C ILE A 43 2.09 -0.98 -1.96
N TYR A 44 2.94 0.04 -2.00
CA TYR A 44 4.06 0.13 -2.91
C TYR A 44 5.36 -0.12 -2.15
N LEU A 45 6.15 -1.08 -2.63
CA LEU A 45 7.57 -1.21 -2.30
C LEU A 45 8.39 -0.75 -3.50
N THR A 46 9.20 0.30 -3.36
CA THR A 46 9.98 0.86 -4.47
C THR A 46 11.27 1.53 -3.99
N ASN A 47 12.35 1.42 -4.76
CA ASN A 47 13.60 2.16 -4.57
C ASN A 47 13.83 3.23 -5.66
N GLY A 48 12.78 3.60 -6.40
CA GLY A 48 12.81 4.68 -7.38
C GLY A 48 12.37 6.02 -6.76
N ALA A 49 13.11 7.09 -7.03
CA ALA A 49 12.78 8.43 -6.53
C ALA A 49 11.38 8.89 -6.96
N ARG A 50 10.60 9.38 -5.99
CA ARG A 50 9.20 9.85 -6.16
C ARG A 50 9.03 11.11 -7.03
N ASN A 51 10.12 11.71 -7.51
CA ASN A 51 10.08 12.93 -8.30
C ASN A 51 11.06 12.84 -9.48
N ALA A 52 10.62 12.18 -10.55
CA ALA A 52 11.33 12.20 -11.83
C ALA A 52 11.27 13.63 -12.41
N ARG A 53 12.33 14.42 -12.17
CA ARG A 53 12.59 15.56 -13.04
C ARG A 53 13.03 15.04 -14.40
N PRO A 54 12.42 15.48 -15.51
CA PRO A 54 12.91 15.11 -16.83
C PRO A 54 14.38 15.54 -16.97
N GLY A 55 15.29 14.57 -17.11
CA GLY A 55 16.73 14.79 -17.26
C GLY A 55 17.62 14.31 -16.11
N SER A 56 17.07 13.96 -14.93
CA SER A 56 17.82 13.18 -13.94
C SER A 56 17.63 11.70 -14.24
N GLY A 57 18.72 10.96 -14.42
CA GLY A 57 18.67 9.51 -14.60
C GLY A 57 17.78 8.83 -13.56
N GLN A 58 17.21 7.70 -13.93
CA GLN A 58 16.48 6.80 -13.02
C GLN A 58 17.48 6.23 -12.01
N TYR A 59 17.93 7.04 -11.05
CA TYR A 59 18.80 6.55 -10.00
C TYR A 59 17.90 5.81 -9.02
N ALA A 60 17.89 4.49 -9.13
CA ALA A 60 17.55 3.63 -8.03
C ALA A 60 18.39 4.09 -6.82
N THR A 61 17.72 4.46 -5.74
CA THR A 61 18.40 4.74 -4.48
C THR A 61 18.71 3.42 -3.79
N ASP A 62 19.67 3.45 -2.88
CA ASP A 62 19.88 2.34 -1.94
C ASP A 62 18.74 2.28 -0.90
N GLU A 63 17.96 3.36 -0.77
CA GLU A 63 16.77 3.43 0.09
C GLU A 63 15.53 2.86 -0.61
N TRP A 64 14.76 2.08 0.15
CA TRP A 64 13.51 1.45 -0.24
C TRP A 64 12.35 2.08 0.52
N HIS A 65 11.30 2.44 -0.20
CA HIS A 65 10.10 3.06 0.36
C HIS A 65 8.95 2.06 0.36
N VAL A 66 8.26 1.99 1.50
CA VAL A 66 7.02 1.26 1.70
C VAL A 66 5.93 2.31 1.94
N VAL A 67 4.95 2.37 1.04
CA VAL A 67 3.87 3.36 1.15
C VAL A 67 2.52 2.68 0.98
N LEU A 68 1.65 2.85 1.97
CA LEU A 68 0.24 2.46 1.90
C LEU A 68 -0.57 3.63 1.37
N PHE A 69 -1.16 3.43 0.20
CA PHE A 69 -2.12 4.32 -0.41
C PHE A 69 -3.54 3.80 -0.19
N LEU A 70 -4.45 4.65 0.26
CA LEU A 70 -5.88 4.36 0.32
C LEU A 70 -6.59 4.77 -0.98
N GLU A 71 -6.05 5.80 -1.61
CA GLU A 71 -6.31 6.26 -2.96
C GLU A 71 -4.97 6.70 -3.57
N PRO A 72 -4.85 6.85 -4.91
CA PRO A 72 -3.58 7.21 -5.55
C PRO A 72 -2.89 8.47 -4.98
N GLU A 73 -3.67 9.39 -4.40
CA GLU A 73 -3.17 10.65 -3.82
C GLU A 73 -3.23 10.67 -2.28
N ILE A 74 -3.71 9.60 -1.63
CA ILE A 74 -3.94 9.55 -0.18
C ILE A 74 -3.02 8.51 0.46
N GLU A 75 -1.96 8.98 1.11
CA GLU A 75 -0.99 8.17 1.85
C GLU A 75 -1.45 8.01 3.31
N ALA A 76 -1.58 6.76 3.77
CA ALA A 76 -1.88 6.46 5.17
C ALA A 76 -0.63 6.07 5.97
N VAL A 77 0.34 5.42 5.34
CA VAL A 77 1.62 5.01 5.94
C VAL A 77 2.73 5.24 4.93
N SER A 78 3.87 5.74 5.40
CA SER A 78 5.08 5.94 4.59
C SER A 78 6.30 5.64 5.44
N GLU A 79 7.07 4.64 5.04
CA GLU A 79 8.25 4.15 5.74
C GLU A 79 9.42 3.98 4.76
N THR A 80 10.65 4.19 5.24
CA THR A 80 11.87 4.04 4.44
C THR A 80 12.80 3.04 5.11
N HIS A 81 13.42 2.18 4.29
CA HIS A 81 14.21 1.03 4.69
C HIS A 81 15.52 0.97 3.89
N GLU A 82 16.55 0.36 4.46
CA GLU A 82 17.90 0.30 3.87
C GLU A 82 18.07 -0.77 2.78
N SER A 83 17.09 -1.67 2.64
CA SER A 83 17.15 -2.77 1.68
C SER A 83 15.78 -3.22 1.21
N ARG A 84 15.75 -3.94 0.09
CA ARG A 84 14.52 -4.53 -0.44
C ARG A 84 13.90 -5.52 0.54
N GLU A 85 14.73 -6.32 1.21
CA GLU A 85 14.29 -7.36 2.14
C GLU A 85 13.66 -6.75 3.39
N ALA A 86 14.29 -5.70 3.93
CA ALA A 86 13.72 -4.90 5.02
C ALA A 86 12.39 -4.25 4.59
N GLY A 87 12.36 -3.64 3.40
CA GLY A 87 11.14 -3.06 2.85
C GLY A 87 10.04 -4.08 2.56
N ALA A 88 10.38 -5.30 2.13
CA ALA A 88 9.41 -6.37 1.94
C ALA A 88 8.81 -6.84 3.27
N THR A 89 9.64 -6.98 4.30
CA THR A 89 9.19 -7.30 5.66
C THR A 89 8.26 -6.21 6.18
N ALA A 90 8.66 -4.94 6.08
CA ALA A 90 7.82 -3.82 6.50
C ALA A 90 6.53 -3.68 5.69
N ALA A 91 6.54 -4.03 4.40
CA ALA A 91 5.31 -4.06 3.61
C ALA A 91 4.31 -5.13 4.11
N VAL A 92 4.80 -6.27 4.60
CA VAL A 92 3.96 -7.27 5.28
C VAL A 92 3.46 -6.72 6.62
N ASP A 93 4.33 -6.12 7.43
CA ASP A 93 3.93 -5.51 8.72
C ASP A 93 2.85 -4.42 8.53
N VAL A 94 2.98 -3.58 7.49
CA VAL A 94 1.98 -2.56 7.13
C VAL A 94 0.68 -3.21 6.67
N ALA A 95 0.75 -4.30 5.90
CA ALA A 95 -0.42 -5.06 5.48
C ALA A 95 -1.17 -5.66 6.68
N GLU A 96 -0.44 -6.19 7.67
CA GLU A 96 -0.98 -6.74 8.92
C GLU A 96 -1.65 -5.66 9.76
N ARG A 97 -0.96 -4.55 10.01
CA ARG A 97 -1.52 -3.40 10.74
C ARG A 97 -2.76 -2.85 10.06
N PHE A 98 -2.75 -2.76 8.73
CA PHE A 98 -3.92 -2.31 7.98
C PHE A 98 -5.08 -3.30 8.11
N ALA A 99 -4.86 -4.59 7.87
CA ALA A 99 -5.91 -5.59 7.99
C ALA A 99 -6.44 -5.74 9.43
N GLY A 100 -5.57 -5.53 10.43
CA GLY A 100 -5.89 -5.55 11.86
C GLY A 100 -6.54 -4.28 12.40
N GLY A 101 -6.71 -3.23 11.59
CA GLY A 101 -7.35 -1.98 12.02
C GLY A 101 -6.47 -1.07 12.88
N GLU A 102 -5.15 -1.30 12.88
CA GLU A 102 -4.17 -0.49 13.61
C GLU A 102 -3.77 0.78 12.84
N VAL A 103 -4.10 0.85 11.54
CA VAL A 103 -3.88 2.05 10.72
C VAL A 103 -5.09 2.98 10.85
N ASP A 104 -4.87 4.17 11.38
CA ASP A 104 -5.87 5.25 11.38
C ASP A 104 -6.01 5.84 9.97
N TYR A 105 -6.75 5.12 9.12
CA TYR A 105 -6.96 5.50 7.73
C TYR A 105 -7.81 6.78 7.59
N ARG A 106 -8.59 7.15 8.62
CA ARG A 106 -9.42 8.38 8.59
C ARG A 106 -8.56 9.62 8.73
N ALA A 107 -7.49 9.55 9.52
CA ALA A 107 -6.54 10.65 9.68
C ALA A 107 -5.81 11.03 8.38
N ALA A 108 -5.76 10.14 7.39
CA ALA A 108 -5.17 10.41 6.08
C ALA A 108 -6.01 11.39 5.23
N TYR A 109 -7.28 11.60 5.58
CA TYR A 109 -8.22 12.42 4.81
C TYR A 109 -8.49 13.78 5.44
N GLN A 110 -8.32 14.85 4.66
CA GLN A 110 -8.80 16.19 5.06
C GLN A 110 -10.31 16.36 4.87
N VAL A 111 -10.88 15.68 3.87
CA VAL A 111 -12.32 15.65 3.59
C VAL A 111 -12.81 14.22 3.78
N PRO A 112 -13.75 13.96 4.71
CA PRO A 112 -14.24 12.61 4.99
C PRO A 112 -14.81 11.91 3.76
N ARG A 113 -14.55 10.60 3.65
CA ARG A 113 -15.08 9.71 2.62
C ARG A 113 -15.98 8.66 3.26
N GLU A 114 -17.13 9.08 3.79
CA GLU A 114 -18.00 8.25 4.64
C GLU A 114 -18.33 6.87 4.03
N ALA A 115 -18.81 6.82 2.79
CA ALA A 115 -19.13 5.56 2.12
C ALA A 115 -17.91 4.63 1.94
N TYR A 116 -16.71 5.20 1.76
CA TYR A 116 -15.49 4.40 1.69
C TYR A 116 -15.05 3.92 3.07
N PHE A 117 -15.18 4.76 4.10
CA PHE A 117 -14.86 4.39 5.48
C PHE A 117 -15.77 3.29 5.99
N GLU A 118 -17.07 3.36 5.71
CA GLU A 118 -18.00 2.26 6.03
C GLU A 118 -17.56 0.95 5.38
N ARG A 119 -17.13 1.00 4.12
CA ARG A 119 -16.59 -0.18 3.43
C ARG A 119 -15.29 -0.66 4.06
N LEU A 120 -14.40 0.22 4.47
CA LEU A 120 -13.16 -0.16 5.16
C LEU A 120 -13.49 -0.83 6.50
N ASP A 121 -14.41 -0.28 7.29
CA ASP A 121 -14.83 -0.85 8.58
C ASP A 121 -15.39 -2.28 8.46
N GLU A 122 -15.99 -2.65 7.33
CA GLU A 122 -16.48 -4.01 7.10
C GLU A 122 -15.37 -5.05 6.93
N HIS A 123 -14.19 -4.65 6.45
CA HIS A 123 -13.12 -5.57 6.05
C HIS A 123 -11.83 -5.42 6.89
N VAL A 124 -11.60 -4.24 7.46
CA VAL A 124 -10.44 -3.90 8.29
C VAL A 124 -10.80 -4.01 9.78
N GLY A 125 -9.87 -4.54 10.58
CA GLY A 125 -10.05 -4.66 12.03
C GLY A 125 -10.95 -5.83 12.43
N GLY A 126 -10.95 -6.89 11.62
CA GLY A 126 -11.87 -8.04 11.70
C GLY A 126 -12.30 -8.45 13.12
N ALA A 127 -13.61 -8.69 13.23
CA ALA A 127 -14.37 -9.07 14.43
C ALA A 127 -13.84 -10.30 15.20
#